data_AF-C7JCG8-F1
#
_entry.id   AF-C7JCG8-F1
#
_cell.length_a   1.000
_cell.length_b   1.000
_cell.length_c   1.000
_cell.angle_alpha   90.00
_cell.angle_beta   90.00
_cell.angle_gamma   90.00
#
_symmetry.space_group_name_H-M   'P 1'
#
loop_
_entity.id
_entity.type
_entity.pdbx_description
1 polymer ?
#
loop_
_entity_poly.entity_id
_entity_poly.type
_entity_poly.pdbx_seq_one_letter_code
_entity_poly.pdbx_strand_id
1 'polypeptide(L)' 'MSALSTLLDTFRHMAVTESEKGTYFEELVVCYLRTEPSYVDLYDKVWPYKEWAKEEGHPVKDTGIDAEISQKGCTSG' A
#
# COMPACT_ATOMS: atom_id res chain seq x y z
N MET A 1 -23.54 -3.61 -9.27
CA MET A 1 -22.30 -3.03 -8.72
C MET A 1 -21.63 -4.07 -7.85
N SER A 2 -20.30 -4.22 -7.96
CA SER A 2 -19.52 -5.11 -7.09
C SER A 2 -19.10 -4.36 -5.81
N ALA A 3 -18.70 -5.12 -4.78
CA ALA A 3 -18.17 -4.53 -3.55
C ALA A 3 -16.95 -3.62 -3.83
N LEU A 4 -16.10 -4.03 -4.78
CA LEU A 4 -14.95 -3.23 -5.22
C LEU A 4 -15.38 -1.91 -5.88
N SER A 5 -16.37 -1.92 -6.78
CA SER A 5 -16.83 -0.68 -7.41
C SER A 5 -17.40 0.30 -6.38
N THR A 6 -18.15 -0.20 -5.39
CA THR A 6 -18.70 0.64 -4.31
C THR A 6 -17.58 1.24 -3.44
N LEU A 7 -16.53 0.46 -3.14
CA LEU A 7 -15.40 0.94 -2.36
C LEU A 7 -14.62 2.04 -3.11
N LEU A 8 -14.32 1.82 -4.39
CA LEU A 8 -13.65 2.82 -5.21
C LEU A 8 -14.48 4.10 -5.38
N ASP A 9 -15.80 3.97 -5.55
CA ASP A 9 -16.70 5.11 -5.60
C ASP A 9 -16.72 5.85 -4.26
N THR A 10 -16.65 5.14 -3.13
CA THR A 10 -16.57 5.75 -1.80
C THR A 10 -15.30 6.58 -1.66
N PHE A 11 -14.14 6.08 -2.07
CA PHE A 11 -12.89 6.85 -2.06
C PHE A 11 -12.95 8.09 -2.95
N ARG A 12 -13.60 8.01 -4.12
CA ARG A 12 -13.79 9.16 -5.01
C ARG A 12 -14.67 10.25 -4.40
N HIS A 13 -15.68 9.88 -3.61
CA HIS A 13 -16.60 10.83 -2.97
C HIS A 13 -16.01 11.43 -1.67
N MET A 14 -15.22 10.66 -0.92
CA MET A 14 -14.63 11.14 0.34
C MET A 14 -13.41 12.04 0.14
N ALA A 15 -12.65 11.83 -0.94
CA ALA A 15 -11.45 12.61 -1.19
C ALA A 15 -11.79 14.05 -1.59
N VAL A 16 -11.24 15.01 -0.85
CA VAL A 16 -11.39 16.46 -1.09
C VAL A 16 -10.42 16.91 -2.18
N THR A 17 -9.29 16.22 -2.31
CA THR A 17 -8.23 16.51 -3.30
C THR A 17 -7.86 15.30 -4.15
N GLU A 18 -7.28 15.52 -5.33
CA GLU A 18 -6.76 14.43 -6.17
C GLU A 18 -5.63 13.65 -5.47
N SER A 19 -4.83 14.31 -4.62
CA SER A 19 -3.79 13.65 -3.83
C SER A 19 -4.37 12.65 -2.83
N GLU A 20 -5.49 12.98 -2.17
CA GLU A 20 -6.17 12.07 -1.24
C GLU A 20 -6.77 10.85 -1.94
N LYS A 21 -7.25 11.00 -3.19
CA LYS A 21 -7.70 9.86 -4.01
C LYS A 21 -6.55 8.88 -4.24
N GLY A 22 -5.36 9.41 -4.55
CA GLY A 22 -4.14 8.63 -4.68
C GLY A 22 -3.82 7.89 -3.39
N THR A 23 -3.77 8.61 -2.25
CA THR A 23 -3.45 8.01 -0.94
C THR A 23 -4.43 6.90 -0.54
N TYR A 24 -5.74 7.07 -0.74
CA TYR A 24 -6.71 6.01 -0.44
C TYR A 24 -6.53 4.78 -1.34
N PHE A 25 -6.13 4.97 -2.59
CA PHE A 25 -5.84 3.85 -3.48
C PHE A 25 -4.56 3.12 -3.05
N GLU A 26 -3.52 3.84 -2.66
CA GLU A 26 -2.28 3.27 -2.11
C GLU A 26 -2.57 2.42 -0.85
N GLU A 27 -3.36 2.95 0.09
CA GLU A 27 -3.78 2.23 1.29
C GLU A 27 -4.58 0.96 0.97
N LEU A 28 -5.48 1.03 -0.02
CA LEU A 28 -6.22 -0.14 -0.49
C LEU A 28 -5.28 -1.23 -1.01
N VAL A 29 -4.28 -0.86 -1.81
CA VAL A 29 -3.30 -1.81 -2.37
C VAL A 29 -2.46 -2.44 -1.26
N VAL A 30 -1.98 -1.63 -0.30
CA VAL A 30 -1.25 -2.14 0.87
C VAL A 30 -2.11 -3.14 1.66
N CYS A 31 -3.39 -2.81 1.90
CA CYS A 31 -4.31 -3.70 2.59
C CYS A 31 -4.51 -5.01 1.82
N TYR A 32 -4.76 -4.92 0.51
CA TYR A 32 -4.92 -6.07 -0.37
C TYR A 32 -3.72 -7.02 -0.28
N LEU A 33 -2.50 -6.50 -0.44
CA LEU A 33 -1.25 -7.27 -0.40
C LEU A 33 -0.98 -7.90 0.97
N ARG A 34 -1.48 -7.30 2.06
CA ARG A 34 -1.37 -7.86 3.42
C ARG A 34 -2.42 -8.94 3.71
N THR A 35 -3.58 -8.90 3.05
CA THR A 35 -4.72 -9.78 3.35
C THR A 35 -4.86 -10.99 2.43
N GLU A 36 -4.44 -10.88 1.17
CA GLU A 36 -4.62 -11.94 0.18
C GLU A 36 -3.67 -13.11 0.49
N PRO A 37 -4.19 -14.35 0.67
CA PRO A 37 -3.37 -15.52 1.01
C PRO A 37 -2.21 -15.78 0.06
N SER A 38 -2.38 -15.49 -1.23
CA SER A 38 -1.30 -15.65 -2.22
C SER A 38 -0.09 -14.73 -1.96
N TYR A 39 -0.30 -13.58 -1.31
CA TYR A 39 0.75 -12.58 -1.08
C TYR A 39 1.26 -12.56 0.36
N VAL A 40 0.41 -12.88 1.36
CA VAL A 40 0.79 -12.88 2.78
C VAL A 40 1.91 -13.88 3.10
N ASP A 41 1.97 -14.98 2.35
CA ASP A 41 3.02 -15.99 2.51
C ASP A 41 4.33 -15.58 1.81
N LEU A 42 4.26 -14.70 0.81
CA LEU A 42 5.42 -14.22 0.05
C LEU A 42 6.09 -12.99 0.71
N TYR A 43 5.29 -12.11 1.31
CA TYR A 43 5.76 -10.85 1.86
C TYR A 43 5.90 -10.92 3.37
N ASP A 44 6.98 -10.34 3.88
CA ASP A 44 7.27 -10.22 5.31
C ASP A 44 6.54 -8.99 5.86
N LYS A 45 6.71 -7.86 5.18
CA LYS A 45 6.08 -6.61 5.54
C LYS A 45 5.83 -5.78 4.27
N VAL A 46 4.63 -5.24 4.15
CA VAL A 46 4.20 -4.35 3.05
C VAL A 46 3.79 -3.04 3.70
N TRP A 47 4.29 -1.88 3.28
CA TRP A 47 3.87 -0.62 3.89
C TRP A 47 4.05 0.59 2.97
N PRO A 48 3.37 1.73 3.23
CA PRO A 48 3.53 2.93 2.42
C PRO A 48 4.98 3.42 2.43
N TYR A 49 5.46 3.94 1.31
CA TYR A 49 6.85 4.41 1.19
C TYR A 49 7.19 5.49 2.23
N LYS A 50 6.22 6.36 2.56
CA LYS A 50 6.39 7.41 3.58
C LYS A 50 6.70 6.82 4.96
N GLU A 51 6.09 5.69 5.30
CA GLU A 51 6.35 4.99 6.56
C GLU A 51 7.72 4.30 6.51
N TRP A 52 8.10 3.70 5.39
CA TRP A 52 9.43 3.09 5.18
C TRP A 52 10.55 4.11 5.29
N ALA A 53 10.43 5.21 4.54
CA ALA A 53 11.42 6.27 4.55
C ALA A 53 11.60 6.84 5.96
N LYS A 54 10.50 6.96 6.73
CA LYS A 54 10.56 7.38 8.13
C LYS A 54 11.26 6.37 9.04
N GLU A 55 11.01 5.07 8.87
CA GLU A 55 11.68 4.01 9.63
C GLU A 55 13.19 3.93 9.33
N GLU A 56 13.56 4.05 8.06
CA GLU A 56 14.96 3.96 7.58
C GLU A 56 15.73 5.30 7.70
N GLY A 57 15.07 6.38 8.15
CA GLY A 57 15.69 7.70 8.27
C GLY A 57 15.97 8.39 6.93
N HIS A 58 15.30 7.97 5.86
CA HIS A 58 15.33 8.63 4.56
C HIS A 58 14.39 9.85 4.50
N PRO A 59 14.76 10.90 3.74
CA PRO A 59 13.87 12.03 3.53
C PRO A 59 12.59 11.56 2.82
N VAL A 60 11.44 11.86 3.42
CA VAL A 60 10.11 11.65 2.83
C VAL A 60 9.89 12.70 1.74
N LYS A 61 10.59 12.54 0.62
CA LYS A 61 10.37 13.30 -0.59
C LYS A 61 9.46 12.49 -1.51
N ASP A 62 8.64 13.20 -2.29
CA ASP A 62 7.91 12.59 -3.38
C ASP A 62 8.91 12.07 -4.43
N THR A 63 9.25 10.79 -4.32
CA THR A 63 10.13 10.05 -5.22
C THR A 63 9.34 9.33 -6.32
N GLY A 64 8.00 9.45 -6.31
CA GLY A 64 7.10 8.65 -7.14
C GLY A 64 7.00 7.18 -6.72
N ILE A 65 7.48 6.83 -5.53
CA ILE A 65 7.34 5.49 -4.93
C ILE A 65 6.20 5.54 -3.93
N ASP A 66 5.21 4.67 -4.13
CA ASP A 66 3.98 4.66 -3.33
C ASP A 66 4.05 3.68 -2.14
N ALA A 67 4.64 2.50 -2.34
CA ALA A 67 4.74 1.45 -1.33
C ALA A 67 6.04 0.65 -1.44
N GLU A 68 6.53 0.17 -0.30
CA GLU A 68 7.69 -0.72 -0.20
C GLU A 68 7.24 -2.11 0.30
N ILE A 69 7.86 -3.16 -0.24
CA ILE A 69 7.54 -4.55 0.09
C ILE A 69 8.83 -5.30 0.44
N SER A 70 8.92 -5.75 1.68
CA SER A 70 9.92 -6.74 2.10
C SER A 70 9.42 -8.14 1.76
N GLN A 71 10.16 -8.87 0.94
CA GLN A 71 9.87 -10.28 0.64
C GLN A 71 10.50 -11.18 1.71
N LYS A 72 9.80 -12.25 2.11
CA LYS A 72 10.39 -13.26 2.98
C LYS A 72 11.53 -13.92 2.21
N GLY A 73 12.75 -13.77 2.73
CA GLY A 73 13.91 -14.47 2.18
C GLY A 73 13.63 -15.97 2.16
N CYS A 74 13.92 -16.63 1.05
CA CYS A 74 13.91 -18.08 1.00
C CYS A 74 15.03 -18.59 1.90
N THR A 75 14.72 -18.90 3.17
CA THR A 75 15.64 -19.64 4.03
C THR A 75 15.74 -21.04 3.46
N SER A 76 16.71 -21.23 2.59
CA SER A 76 17.25 -22.55 2.25
C SER A 76 18.03 -23.02 3.48
N GLY A 77 17.39 -23.84 4.31
CA GLY A 77 17.97 -24.43 5.52
C GLY A 77 17.10 -25.52 6.08
#